data_AF-A0A1Z5RE35-F1
#
_entry.id   AF-A0A1Z5RE35-F1
#
_cell.length_a   1.000
_cell.length_b   1.000
_cell.length_c   1.000
_cell.angle_alpha   90.00
_cell.angle_beta   90.00
_cell.angle_gamma   90.00
#
_symmetry.space_group_name_H-M   'P 1'
#
loop_
_entity.id
_entity.type
_entity.pdbx_description
1 polymer ?
#
loop_
_entity_poly.entity_id
_entity_poly.type
_entity_poly.pdbx_seq_one_letter_code
_entity_poly.pdbx_strand_id
1 'polypeptide(L)'
;MLQVRASPTFLPSTSSSSSQAPTHSPFSGKSQRRGGLAAAPSANRVARRSGVVMAAAAAAAKLEDADALIDSVETFIFDCDGVIWKGDKLIDGVPETLDLLRSKGKRLVFVTNNSTKSRKQYGKKFETLGMSIDEEEIFASSFAAAAYLQSIDFPKDKKVYVIGEEGILKELELAGFQYLGGPTDGDKKIELKPGFYMEHDEDVGAVVVGFDRYFNYYKVQYGTLCIRENPGCLFIATNRDAVTHLTDAQEWAGKWWINGRCNSWFN
;
A
#
# COMPACT_ATOMS: atom_id res chain seq x y z
N MET A 1 2.38 -0.48 8.59
CA MET A 1 1.63 -1.73 8.36
C MET A 1 0.47 -1.58 7.37
N LEU A 2 -0.15 -0.41 7.16
CA LEU A 2 -1.09 -0.19 6.06
C LEU A 2 -1.17 1.31 5.72
N GLN A 3 -1.33 1.67 4.43
CA GLN A 3 -1.61 3.05 4.03
C GLN A 3 -2.82 3.08 3.10
N VAL A 4 -3.76 3.99 3.37
CA VAL A 4 -5.00 4.10 2.60
C VAL A 4 -5.24 5.54 2.17
N ARG A 5 -5.71 5.72 0.94
CA ARG A 5 -6.15 7.01 0.39
C ARG A 5 -7.42 6.83 -0.42
N ALA A 6 -8.34 7.78 -0.28
CA ALA A 6 -9.50 7.94 -1.16
C ALA A 6 -9.14 8.87 -2.33
N SER A 7 -9.61 8.54 -3.53
CA SER A 7 -9.43 9.39 -4.72
C SER A 7 -10.08 10.77 -4.52
N PRO A 8 -9.49 11.87 -5.04
CA PRO A 8 -10.14 13.18 -5.03
C PRO A 8 -11.41 13.10 -5.88
N THR A 9 -12.55 13.44 -5.27
CA THR A 9 -13.84 13.53 -5.98
C THR A 9 -13.74 14.63 -7.04
N PHE A 10 -13.85 14.28 -8.33
CA PHE A 10 -14.07 15.28 -9.37
C PHE A 10 -15.47 15.87 -9.14
N LEU A 11 -15.53 17.13 -8.71
CA LEU A 11 -16.78 17.85 -8.52
C LEU A 11 -17.51 17.99 -9.87
N PRO A 12 -18.83 17.76 -9.93
CA PRO A 12 -19.60 18.06 -11.13
C PRO A 12 -19.66 19.57 -11.34
N SER A 13 -19.47 20.02 -12.59
CA SER A 13 -19.69 21.39 -13.00
C SER A 13 -21.14 21.79 -12.77
N THR A 14 -21.35 22.84 -11.99
CA THR A 14 -22.66 23.47 -11.84
C THR A 14 -23.06 24.15 -13.16
N SER A 15 -24.18 23.72 -13.72
CA SER A 15 -24.85 24.41 -14.81
C SER A 15 -25.66 25.58 -14.23
N SER A 16 -25.25 26.81 -14.56
CA SER A 16 -26.09 28.00 -14.36
C SER A 16 -26.55 28.51 -15.73
N SER A 17 -27.84 28.35 -15.98
CA SER A 17 -28.58 28.98 -17.07
C SER A 17 -28.60 30.49 -16.91
N SER A 18 -28.27 31.23 -17.96
CA SER A 18 -28.80 32.58 -18.17
C SER A 18 -28.83 32.90 -19.67
N SER A 19 -30.04 33.11 -20.15
CA SER A 19 -30.40 33.63 -21.46
C SER A 19 -30.01 35.11 -21.60
N GLN A 20 -29.56 35.50 -22.80
CA GLN A 20 -30.06 36.63 -23.61
C GLN A 20 -29.07 36.96 -24.75
N ALA A 21 -29.59 36.97 -25.98
CA ALA A 21 -29.00 37.66 -27.13
C ALA A 21 -29.39 39.16 -27.09
N PRO A 22 -28.66 40.07 -27.76
CA PRO A 22 -28.99 40.32 -29.18
C PRO A 22 -27.83 40.73 -30.13
N THR A 23 -27.93 40.22 -31.36
CA THR A 23 -27.76 40.83 -32.71
C THR A 23 -26.71 41.92 -33.09
N HIS A 24 -26.06 41.63 -34.24
CA HIS A 24 -25.62 42.48 -35.39
C HIS A 24 -24.33 43.36 -35.36
N SER A 25 -23.26 42.80 -35.97
CA SER A 25 -22.36 43.24 -37.09
C SER A 25 -21.98 44.74 -37.33
N PRO A 26 -21.00 45.03 -38.23
CA PRO A 26 -19.58 44.62 -38.29
C PRO A 26 -18.65 45.84 -38.56
N PHE A 27 -17.34 45.84 -38.23
CA PHE A 27 -16.40 46.78 -38.89
C PHE A 27 -14.94 46.31 -38.84
N SER A 28 -14.24 46.55 -39.95
CA SER A 28 -12.85 46.21 -40.23
C SER A 28 -11.87 47.27 -39.70
N GLY A 29 -10.61 46.91 -39.50
CA GLY A 29 -9.55 47.90 -39.25
C GLY A 29 -8.20 47.29 -38.87
N LYS A 30 -7.25 47.33 -39.81
CA LYS A 30 -5.83 46.97 -39.61
C LYS A 30 -5.07 48.06 -38.83
N SER A 31 -3.96 47.64 -38.22
CA SER A 31 -2.64 48.31 -38.18
C SER A 31 -2.29 49.23 -37.00
N GLN A 32 -1.12 48.93 -36.41
CA GLN A 32 -0.11 49.84 -35.81
C GLN A 32 -0.52 50.65 -34.56
N ARG A 33 0.23 50.70 -33.44
CA ARG A 33 1.63 51.11 -33.27
C ARG A 33 2.04 50.97 -31.79
N ARG A 34 3.35 50.80 -31.58
CA ARG A 34 4.25 51.38 -30.54
C ARG A 34 3.67 51.86 -29.19
N GLY A 35 4.39 51.53 -28.12
CA GLY A 35 4.55 52.43 -26.98
C GLY A 35 4.74 51.70 -25.67
N GLY A 36 6.00 51.58 -25.22
CA GLY A 36 6.31 51.08 -23.89
C GLY A 36 5.86 52.06 -22.80
N LEU A 37 5.58 51.52 -21.62
CA LEU A 37 5.72 52.20 -20.35
C LEU A 37 6.03 51.16 -19.28
N ALA A 38 7.08 51.46 -18.53
CA ALA A 38 7.64 50.66 -17.45
C ALA A 38 6.66 50.55 -16.27
N ALA A 39 6.66 49.38 -15.62
CA ALA A 39 6.20 49.24 -14.24
C ALA A 39 7.10 48.24 -13.50
N ALA A 40 7.44 48.62 -12.27
CA ALA A 40 8.51 48.13 -11.40
C ALA A 40 8.41 46.63 -10.99
N PRO A 41 9.52 46.03 -10.49
CA PRO A 41 9.50 44.66 -10.00
C PRO A 41 8.83 44.59 -8.61
N SER A 42 7.74 43.85 -8.50
CA SER A 42 7.16 43.49 -7.21
C SER A 42 8.01 42.40 -6.55
N ALA A 43 8.58 42.75 -5.40
CA ALA A 43 9.23 41.83 -4.48
C ALA A 43 8.27 40.79 -3.89
N ASN A 44 8.87 39.77 -3.29
CA ASN A 44 8.32 38.76 -2.38
C ASN A 44 7.54 37.58 -2.98
N ARG A 45 8.28 36.52 -3.28
CA ARG A 45 7.84 35.15 -2.98
C ARG A 45 8.96 34.36 -2.31
N VAL A 46 9.10 34.53 -0.99
CA VAL A 46 9.90 33.63 -0.16
C VAL A 46 9.19 32.27 -0.20
N ALA A 47 9.77 31.34 -0.94
CA ALA A 47 9.35 29.95 -0.94
C ALA A 47 9.69 29.34 0.42
N ARG A 48 8.68 29.20 1.28
CA ARG A 48 8.74 28.34 2.47
C ARG A 48 8.88 26.89 1.99
N ARG A 49 10.13 26.41 1.88
CA ARG A 49 10.42 24.98 1.88
C ARG A 49 10.24 24.49 3.32
N SER A 50 9.07 23.96 3.63
CA SER A 50 8.86 23.16 4.84
C SER A 50 9.70 21.89 4.70
N GLY A 51 10.91 21.92 5.26
CA GLY A 51 11.74 20.74 5.40
C GLY A 51 11.03 19.76 6.33
N VAL A 52 10.66 18.60 5.81
CA VAL A 52 10.29 17.46 6.65
C VAL A 52 11.58 17.01 7.32
N VAL A 53 11.71 17.28 8.61
CA VAL A 53 12.78 16.72 9.43
C VAL A 53 12.48 15.23 9.56
N MET A 54 13.22 14.39 8.84
CA MET A 54 13.23 12.97 9.12
C MET A 54 13.80 12.79 10.52
N ALA A 55 12.99 12.29 11.44
CA ALA A 55 13.50 11.83 12.72
C ALA A 55 14.53 10.73 12.44
N ALA A 56 15.77 10.96 12.86
CA ALA A 56 16.79 9.91 12.84
C ALA A 56 16.28 8.72 13.66
N ALA A 57 16.44 7.50 13.15
CA ALA A 57 16.13 6.29 13.89
C ALA A 57 16.90 6.34 15.21
N ALA A 58 16.18 6.36 16.34
CA ALA A 58 16.81 6.27 17.64
C ALA A 58 17.57 4.94 17.70
N ALA A 59 18.89 5.00 17.90
CA ALA A 59 19.67 3.80 18.16
C ALA A 59 19.08 3.12 19.40
N ALA A 60 18.64 1.88 19.26
CA ALA A 60 18.11 1.13 20.38
C ALA A 60 19.19 1.04 21.46
N ALA A 61 18.89 1.52 22.67
CA ALA A 61 19.78 1.39 23.81
C ALA A 61 20.01 -0.10 24.07
N LYS A 62 21.25 -0.47 24.40
CA LYS A 62 21.57 -1.85 24.77
C LYS A 62 20.77 -2.22 26.02
N LEU A 63 20.16 -3.40 26.00
CA LEU A 63 19.43 -3.92 27.15
C LEU A 63 20.44 -4.34 28.22
N GLU A 64 20.49 -3.61 29.33
CA GLU A 64 21.40 -3.90 30.45
C GLU A 64 20.77 -4.87 31.46
N ASP A 65 19.44 -4.86 31.60
CA ASP A 65 18.68 -5.75 32.48
C ASP A 65 17.47 -6.34 31.74
N ALA A 66 17.62 -7.59 31.31
CA ALA A 66 16.57 -8.28 30.57
C ALA A 66 15.39 -8.70 31.45
N ASP A 67 15.63 -9.08 32.71
CA ASP A 67 14.57 -9.51 33.61
C ASP A 67 13.66 -8.34 33.97
N ALA A 68 14.23 -7.16 34.25
CA ALA A 68 13.45 -5.95 34.50
C ALA A 68 12.54 -5.59 33.30
N LEU A 69 13.05 -5.70 32.06
CA LEU A 69 12.23 -5.46 30.87
C LEU A 69 11.10 -6.48 30.79
N ILE A 70 11.43 -7.77 30.91
CA ILE A 70 10.45 -8.85 30.82
C ILE A 70 9.34 -8.65 31.85
N ASP A 71 9.69 -8.35 33.09
CA ASP A 71 8.73 -8.16 34.17
C ASP A 71 7.88 -6.89 33.99
N SER A 72 8.42 -5.86 33.35
CA SER A 72 7.72 -4.59 33.10
C SER A 72 6.63 -4.64 32.02
N VAL A 73 6.57 -5.71 31.22
CA VAL A 73 5.60 -5.84 30.11
C VAL A 73 4.81 -7.13 30.18
N GLU A 74 3.59 -7.09 29.66
CA GLU A 74 2.71 -8.27 29.55
C GLU A 74 2.81 -8.96 28.19
N THR A 75 3.25 -8.24 27.16
CA THR A 75 3.16 -8.69 25.76
C THR A 75 4.38 -8.26 24.98
N PHE A 76 4.94 -9.19 24.22
CA PHE A 76 6.02 -8.95 23.27
C PHE A 76 5.48 -9.03 21.85
N ILE A 77 5.81 -8.01 21.06
CA ILE A 77 5.47 -7.95 19.65
C ILE A 77 6.77 -8.08 18.86
N PHE A 78 6.92 -9.19 18.15
CA PHE A 78 8.09 -9.50 17.35
C PHE A 78 7.84 -9.16 15.89
N ASP A 79 8.78 -8.44 15.27
CA ASP A 79 8.94 -8.54 13.82
C ASP A 79 9.36 -9.97 13.46
N CYS A 80 9.21 -10.37 12.19
CA CYS A 80 9.55 -11.71 11.74
C CYS A 80 10.82 -11.77 10.88
N ASP A 81 10.83 -11.08 9.75
CA ASP A 81 11.92 -11.15 8.78
C ASP A 81 13.15 -10.39 9.32
N GLY A 82 14.23 -11.10 9.64
CA GLY A 82 15.43 -10.53 10.26
C GLY A 82 15.44 -10.57 11.79
N VAL A 83 14.35 -11.02 12.42
CA VAL A 83 14.22 -11.15 13.89
C VAL A 83 13.95 -12.61 14.31
N ILE A 84 12.96 -13.26 13.71
CA ILE A 84 12.66 -14.68 13.94
C ILE A 84 13.46 -15.56 12.96
N TRP A 85 13.54 -15.13 11.69
CA TRP A 85 14.19 -15.90 10.64
C TRP A 85 14.91 -15.02 9.61
N LYS A 86 15.82 -15.64 8.85
CA LYS A 86 16.35 -15.11 7.59
C LYS A 86 16.04 -16.10 6.47
N GLY A 87 15.11 -15.73 5.59
CA GLY A 87 14.56 -16.66 4.60
C GLY A 87 13.86 -17.84 5.28
N ASP A 88 14.40 -19.05 5.09
CA ASP A 88 13.87 -20.30 5.64
C ASP A 88 14.72 -20.88 6.78
N LYS A 89 15.58 -20.06 7.39
CA LYS A 89 16.39 -20.44 8.56
C LYS A 89 16.00 -19.59 9.77
N LEU A 90 15.86 -20.23 10.92
CA LEU A 90 15.73 -19.51 12.18
C LEU A 90 16.99 -18.76 12.54
N ILE A 91 16.82 -17.65 13.25
CA ILE A 91 17.90 -16.97 13.91
C ILE A 91 18.20 -17.69 15.23
N ASP A 92 19.50 -17.87 15.52
CA ASP A 92 19.96 -18.58 16.71
C ASP A 92 19.40 -17.93 17.99
N GLY A 93 18.92 -18.77 18.93
CA GLY A 93 18.36 -18.32 20.21
C GLY A 93 16.88 -17.95 20.17
N VAL A 94 16.24 -17.93 19.00
CA VAL A 94 14.81 -17.57 18.87
C VAL A 94 13.91 -18.57 19.61
N PRO A 95 13.97 -19.89 19.37
CA PRO A 95 13.11 -20.83 20.08
C PRO A 95 13.25 -20.72 21.60
N GLU A 96 14.49 -20.66 22.10
CA GLU A 96 14.80 -20.56 23.53
C GLU A 96 14.26 -19.27 24.14
N THR A 97 14.32 -18.16 23.40
CA THR A 97 13.80 -16.87 23.84
C THR A 97 12.28 -16.88 23.92
N LEU A 98 11.60 -17.41 22.91
CA LEU A 98 10.13 -17.47 22.90
C LEU A 98 9.61 -18.39 24.01
N ASP A 99 10.25 -19.54 24.23
CA ASP A 99 9.92 -20.46 25.31
C ASP A 99 10.13 -19.83 26.70
N LEU A 100 11.24 -19.11 26.89
CA LEU A 100 11.49 -18.36 28.12
C LEU A 100 10.36 -17.35 28.40
N LEU A 101 9.99 -16.56 27.40
CA LEU A 101 8.93 -15.55 27.56
C LEU A 101 7.57 -16.19 27.85
N ARG A 102 7.22 -17.27 27.15
CA ARG A 102 5.99 -18.05 27.42
C ARG A 102 6.01 -18.64 28.84
N SER A 103 7.15 -19.17 29.29
CA SER A 103 7.30 -19.71 30.65
C SER A 103 7.09 -18.66 31.75
N LYS A 104 7.39 -17.39 31.44
CA LYS A 104 7.12 -16.22 32.30
C LYS A 104 5.71 -15.64 32.12
N GLY A 105 4.81 -16.36 31.44
CA GLY A 105 3.41 -15.97 31.23
C GLY A 105 3.23 -14.78 30.28
N LYS A 106 4.22 -14.48 29.43
CA LYS A 106 4.14 -13.37 28.47
C LYS A 106 3.35 -13.78 27.24
N ARG A 107 2.49 -12.87 26.75
CA ARG A 107 1.81 -13.05 25.44
C ARG A 107 2.78 -12.69 24.32
N LEU A 108 2.76 -13.46 23.25
CA LEU A 108 3.59 -13.24 22.07
C LEU A 108 2.71 -12.88 20.88
N VAL A 109 3.16 -11.91 20.08
CA VAL A 109 2.51 -11.51 18.83
C VAL A 109 3.57 -11.35 17.75
N PHE A 110 3.35 -11.95 16.59
CA PHE A 110 4.28 -11.95 15.46
C PHE A 110 3.73 -11.06 14.35
N VAL A 111 4.36 -9.91 14.16
CA VAL A 111 3.98 -8.90 13.19
C VAL A 111 4.91 -8.98 11.99
N THR A 112 4.36 -9.08 10.78
CA THR A 112 5.17 -9.02 9.56
C THR A 112 4.56 -8.10 8.51
N ASN A 113 5.43 -7.27 7.93
CA ASN A 113 5.08 -6.48 6.75
C ASN A 113 5.05 -7.34 5.48
N ASN A 114 5.36 -8.63 5.50
CA ASN A 114 5.23 -9.44 4.31
C ASN A 114 3.76 -9.86 4.09
N SER A 115 3.26 -9.75 2.85
CA SER A 115 1.86 -10.04 2.49
C SER A 115 1.75 -11.21 1.52
N THR A 116 2.86 -11.90 1.23
CA THR A 116 2.88 -13.02 0.28
C THR A 116 2.17 -14.25 0.82
N LYS A 117 2.04 -14.35 2.15
CA LYS A 117 1.41 -15.46 2.86
C LYS A 117 0.26 -14.96 3.73
N SER A 118 -0.76 -15.81 3.88
CA SER A 118 -1.81 -15.65 4.90
C SER A 118 -1.28 -16.07 6.28
N ARG A 119 -2.03 -15.76 7.34
CA ARG A 119 -1.72 -16.20 8.71
C ARG A 119 -1.59 -17.72 8.78
N LYS A 120 -2.51 -18.46 8.19
CA LYS A 120 -2.43 -19.92 8.04
C LYS A 120 -1.16 -20.40 7.34
N GLN A 121 -0.73 -19.72 6.28
CA GLN A 121 0.51 -20.05 5.58
C GLN A 121 1.76 -19.70 6.42
N TYR A 122 1.70 -18.66 7.25
CA TYR A 122 2.75 -18.37 8.22
C TYR A 122 2.78 -19.38 9.36
N GLY A 123 1.64 -19.83 9.88
CA GLY A 123 1.57 -20.92 10.86
C GLY A 123 2.31 -22.15 10.36
N LYS A 124 2.04 -22.58 9.12
CA LYS A 124 2.81 -23.67 8.46
C LYS A 124 4.30 -23.38 8.34
N LYS A 125 4.69 -22.12 8.10
CA LYS A 125 6.12 -21.74 8.06
C LYS A 125 6.76 -21.92 9.44
N PHE A 126 6.13 -21.45 10.50
CA PHE A 126 6.59 -21.66 11.87
C PHE A 126 6.70 -23.16 12.18
N GLU A 127 5.71 -23.97 11.81
CA GLU A 127 5.73 -25.43 11.99
C GLU A 127 6.93 -26.07 11.28
N THR A 128 7.20 -25.66 10.04
CA THR A 128 8.35 -26.15 9.26
C THR A 128 9.69 -25.80 9.90
N LEU A 129 9.72 -24.70 10.67
CA LEU A 129 10.87 -24.25 11.44
C LEU A 129 10.92 -24.86 12.86
N GLY A 130 10.02 -25.78 13.19
CA GLY A 130 9.99 -26.48 14.47
C GLY A 130 9.26 -25.74 15.60
N MET A 131 8.46 -24.73 15.27
CA MET A 131 7.67 -23.97 16.25
C MET A 131 6.17 -24.10 16.00
N SER A 132 5.41 -24.36 17.07
CA SER A 132 3.94 -24.29 17.03
C SER A 132 3.49 -22.92 17.55
N ILE A 133 2.75 -22.20 16.71
CA ILE A 133 2.24 -20.85 16.98
C ILE A 133 0.79 -20.78 16.50
N ASP A 134 -0.08 -20.22 17.33
CA ASP A 134 -1.49 -20.06 16.99
C ASP A 134 -1.66 -19.00 15.90
N GLU A 135 -2.62 -19.18 14.98
CA GLU A 135 -2.84 -18.24 13.88
C GLU A 135 -3.23 -16.84 14.38
N GLU A 136 -3.85 -16.78 15.57
CA GLU A 136 -4.24 -15.56 16.29
C GLU A 136 -3.04 -14.77 16.84
N GLU A 137 -1.89 -15.42 17.03
CA GLU A 137 -0.64 -14.74 17.40
C GLU A 137 0.00 -14.02 16.19
N ILE A 138 -0.49 -14.25 14.95
CA ILE A 138 0.14 -13.75 13.72
C ILE A 138 -0.62 -12.56 13.15
N PHE A 139 0.06 -11.43 13.02
CA PHE A 139 -0.42 -10.22 12.38
C PHE A 139 0.41 -9.93 11.12
N ALA A 140 -0.01 -10.50 10.00
CA ALA A 140 0.59 -10.24 8.69
C ALA A 140 -0.06 -9.03 8.00
N SER A 141 0.70 -8.31 7.18
CA SER A 141 0.16 -7.19 6.38
C SER A 141 -0.91 -7.61 5.36
N SER A 142 -0.94 -8.89 4.95
CA SER A 142 -2.05 -9.50 4.18
C SER A 142 -3.35 -9.49 4.98
N PHE A 143 -3.30 -9.94 6.24
CA PHE A 143 -4.42 -9.91 7.17
C PHE A 143 -4.83 -8.47 7.48
N ALA A 144 -3.87 -7.58 7.73
CA ALA A 144 -4.15 -6.17 8.03
C ALA A 144 -4.95 -5.48 6.91
N ALA A 145 -4.72 -5.82 5.64
CA ALA A 145 -5.50 -5.28 4.52
C ALA A 145 -6.97 -5.74 4.56
N ALA A 146 -7.22 -7.02 4.82
CA ALA A 146 -8.57 -7.56 4.94
C ALA A 146 -9.29 -7.04 6.19
N ALA A 147 -8.61 -7.00 7.33
CA ALA A 147 -9.12 -6.46 8.58
C ALA A 147 -9.45 -4.96 8.46
N TYR A 148 -8.64 -4.20 7.72
CA TYR A 148 -8.95 -2.79 7.45
C TYR A 148 -10.24 -2.63 6.64
N LEU A 149 -10.43 -3.41 5.57
CA LEU A 149 -11.67 -3.38 4.78
C LEU A 149 -12.89 -3.73 5.66
N GLN A 150 -12.76 -4.68 6.59
CA GLN A 150 -13.80 -4.97 7.57
C GLN A 150 -14.05 -3.77 8.51
N SER A 151 -12.99 -3.11 8.99
CA SER A 151 -13.12 -2.00 9.94
C SER A 151 -13.79 -0.74 9.39
N ILE A 152 -13.83 -0.60 8.06
CA ILE A 152 -14.49 0.52 7.38
C ILE A 152 -15.83 0.13 6.76
N ASP A 153 -16.37 -1.04 7.13
CA ASP A 153 -17.60 -1.59 6.57
C ASP A 153 -17.60 -1.63 5.04
N PHE A 154 -16.49 -2.06 4.43
CA PHE A 154 -16.37 -2.11 2.97
C PHE A 154 -17.51 -2.94 2.35
N PRO A 155 -18.20 -2.41 1.31
CA PRO A 155 -19.38 -3.08 0.75
C PRO A 155 -19.08 -4.49 0.25
N LYS A 156 -19.93 -5.45 0.64
CA LYS A 156 -19.76 -6.88 0.33
C LYS A 156 -20.09 -7.25 -1.12
N ASP A 157 -20.84 -6.40 -1.79
CA ASP A 157 -21.14 -6.46 -3.23
C ASP A 157 -20.01 -5.90 -4.09
N LYS A 158 -19.07 -5.15 -3.50
CA LYS A 158 -17.88 -4.64 -4.20
C LYS A 158 -16.73 -5.63 -4.16
N LYS A 159 -15.90 -5.57 -5.20
CA LYS A 159 -14.73 -6.42 -5.40
C LYS A 159 -13.44 -5.69 -5.03
N VAL A 160 -12.42 -6.46 -4.69
CA VAL A 160 -11.06 -5.98 -4.44
C VAL A 160 -10.13 -6.45 -5.56
N TYR A 161 -9.54 -5.52 -6.30
CA TYR A 161 -8.47 -5.86 -7.24
C TYR A 161 -7.14 -5.96 -6.50
N VAL A 162 -6.42 -7.07 -6.67
CA VAL A 162 -5.17 -7.31 -5.95
C VAL A 162 -3.98 -7.28 -6.91
N ILE A 163 -3.03 -6.38 -6.61
CA ILE A 163 -1.68 -6.40 -7.17
C ILE A 163 -0.77 -6.97 -6.06
N GLY A 164 -0.59 -8.29 -6.05
CA GLY A 164 0.00 -9.00 -4.92
C GLY A 164 -0.10 -10.51 -5.04
N GLU A 165 0.36 -11.21 -4.02
CA GLU A 165 0.39 -12.67 -3.98
C GLU A 165 -0.74 -13.29 -3.13
N GLU A 166 -0.82 -14.63 -3.15
CA GLU A 166 -1.90 -15.44 -2.58
C GLU A 166 -2.27 -15.10 -1.13
N GLY A 167 -1.31 -14.68 -0.32
CA GLY A 167 -1.57 -14.33 1.07
C GLY A 167 -2.66 -13.28 1.24
N ILE A 168 -2.69 -12.25 0.38
CA ILE A 168 -3.75 -11.23 0.39
C ILE A 168 -5.09 -11.87 -0.01
N LEU A 169 -5.10 -12.66 -1.08
CA LEU A 169 -6.31 -13.28 -1.64
C LEU A 169 -6.98 -14.17 -0.59
N LYS A 170 -6.19 -14.96 0.15
CA LYS A 170 -6.70 -15.86 1.19
C LYS A 170 -7.26 -15.12 2.39
N GLU A 171 -6.63 -14.02 2.82
CA GLU A 171 -7.19 -13.21 3.91
C GLU A 171 -8.46 -12.46 3.48
N LEU A 172 -8.55 -12.00 2.23
CA LEU A 172 -9.78 -11.43 1.67
C LEU A 172 -10.90 -12.47 1.60
N GLU A 173 -10.60 -13.68 1.15
CA GLU A 173 -11.53 -14.82 1.12
C GLU A 173 -12.09 -15.12 2.51
N LEU A 174 -11.21 -15.25 3.52
CA LEU A 174 -11.59 -15.49 4.92
C LEU A 174 -12.42 -14.34 5.51
N ALA A 175 -12.16 -13.10 5.10
CA ALA A 175 -12.94 -11.93 5.50
C ALA A 175 -14.27 -11.80 4.73
N GLY A 176 -14.54 -12.68 3.77
CA GLY A 176 -15.76 -12.70 2.96
C GLY A 176 -15.81 -11.56 1.95
N PHE A 177 -14.69 -11.21 1.31
CA PHE A 177 -14.64 -10.25 0.21
C PHE A 177 -14.41 -10.97 -1.11
N GLN A 178 -15.08 -10.49 -2.15
CA GLN A 178 -14.79 -10.89 -3.53
C GLN A 178 -13.51 -10.20 -4.01
N TYR A 179 -12.70 -10.92 -4.78
CA TYR A 179 -11.46 -10.38 -5.32
C TYR A 179 -11.20 -10.85 -6.75
N LEU A 180 -10.30 -10.13 -7.43
CA LEU A 180 -9.72 -10.53 -8.71
C LEU A 180 -8.25 -10.08 -8.79
N GLY A 181 -7.53 -10.59 -9.78
CA GLY A 181 -6.11 -10.30 -9.99
C GLY A 181 -5.19 -11.31 -9.27
N GLY A 182 -4.16 -10.81 -8.60
CA GLY A 182 -3.15 -11.63 -7.95
C GLY A 182 -2.24 -12.38 -8.94
N PRO A 183 -1.71 -13.55 -8.57
CA PRO A 183 -0.81 -14.32 -9.44
C PRO A 183 -1.41 -14.71 -10.80
N THR A 184 -2.73 -14.89 -10.88
CA THR A 184 -3.42 -15.30 -12.12
C THR A 184 -3.30 -14.29 -13.26
N ASP A 185 -3.11 -13.01 -12.92
CA ASP A 185 -2.86 -11.94 -13.90
C ASP A 185 -1.38 -11.82 -14.30
N GLY A 186 -0.51 -12.70 -13.79
CA GLY A 186 0.95 -12.62 -13.92
C GLY A 186 1.49 -12.63 -15.35
N ASP A 187 0.85 -13.38 -16.24
CA ASP A 187 1.27 -13.53 -17.63
C ASP A 187 0.50 -12.61 -18.60
N LYS A 188 -0.46 -11.83 -18.09
CA LYS A 188 -1.25 -10.92 -18.93
C LYS A 188 -0.40 -9.80 -19.49
N LYS A 189 -0.67 -9.45 -20.74
CA LYS A 189 0.03 -8.40 -21.49
C LYS A 189 -0.98 -7.44 -22.10
N ILE A 190 -0.57 -6.20 -22.26
CA ILE A 190 -1.32 -5.17 -22.96
C ILE A 190 -0.76 -5.05 -24.38
N GLU A 191 -1.64 -4.98 -25.37
CA GLU A 191 -1.28 -4.67 -26.74
C GLU A 191 -1.41 -3.16 -26.97
N LEU A 192 -0.29 -2.48 -27.22
CA LEU A 192 -0.28 -1.04 -27.45
C LEU A 192 -0.51 -0.76 -28.94
N LYS A 193 -1.77 -0.59 -29.33
CA LYS A 193 -2.18 -0.19 -30.68
C LYS A 193 -3.20 0.96 -30.65
N PRO A 194 -3.28 1.80 -31.70
CA PRO A 194 -4.30 2.83 -31.78
C PRO A 194 -5.71 2.26 -31.58
N GLY A 195 -6.48 2.89 -30.69
CA GLY A 195 -7.84 2.46 -30.36
C GLY A 195 -7.95 1.25 -29.41
N PHE A 196 -6.83 0.71 -28.91
CA PHE A 196 -6.90 -0.30 -27.85
C PHE A 196 -7.51 0.32 -26.60
N TYR A 197 -8.58 -0.31 -26.12
CA TYR A 197 -9.28 0.03 -24.89
C TYR A 197 -9.20 -1.16 -23.94
N MET A 198 -8.79 -0.90 -22.70
CA MET A 198 -8.71 -1.92 -21.67
C MET A 198 -9.94 -1.82 -20.79
N GLU A 199 -10.80 -2.84 -20.85
CA GLU A 199 -11.94 -2.94 -19.94
C GLU A 199 -11.47 -3.28 -18.52
N HIS A 200 -12.12 -2.68 -17.54
CA HIS A 200 -11.98 -3.00 -16.13
C HIS A 200 -13.36 -3.21 -15.51
N ASP A 201 -13.39 -3.89 -14.36
CA ASP A 201 -14.63 -4.21 -13.66
C ASP A 201 -15.08 -3.00 -12.82
N GLU A 202 -16.26 -2.47 -13.14
CA GLU A 202 -16.86 -1.30 -12.48
C GLU A 202 -17.29 -1.59 -11.02
N ASP A 203 -17.37 -2.87 -10.63
CA ASP A 203 -17.65 -3.28 -9.25
C ASP A 203 -16.40 -3.35 -8.36
N VAL A 204 -15.21 -3.05 -8.90
CA VAL A 204 -14.02 -2.89 -8.06
C VAL A 204 -14.13 -1.62 -7.23
N GLY A 205 -14.26 -1.79 -5.90
CA GLY A 205 -14.30 -0.69 -4.93
C GLY A 205 -12.99 -0.47 -4.19
N ALA A 206 -12.01 -1.37 -4.33
CA ALA A 206 -10.69 -1.19 -3.74
C ALA A 206 -9.60 -1.87 -4.57
N VAL A 207 -8.43 -1.26 -4.61
CA VAL A 207 -7.19 -1.82 -5.14
C VAL A 207 -6.22 -2.02 -3.98
N VAL A 208 -5.87 -3.28 -3.69
CA VAL A 208 -4.89 -3.64 -2.66
C VAL A 208 -3.56 -3.98 -3.33
N VAL A 209 -2.49 -3.31 -2.90
CA VAL A 209 -1.14 -3.49 -3.45
C VAL A 209 -0.17 -4.00 -2.39
N GLY A 210 0.46 -5.13 -2.70
CA GLY A 210 1.50 -5.74 -1.90
C GLY A 210 2.70 -6.17 -2.72
N PHE A 211 3.49 -7.09 -2.16
CA PHE A 211 4.61 -7.67 -2.90
C PHE A 211 4.07 -8.63 -3.94
N ASP A 212 4.57 -8.52 -5.16
CA ASP A 212 4.10 -9.29 -6.31
C ASP A 212 5.29 -9.68 -7.19
N ARG A 213 5.71 -10.95 -7.15
CA ARG A 213 6.73 -11.48 -8.07
C ARG A 213 6.22 -11.61 -9.51
N TYR A 214 4.91 -11.55 -9.70
CA TYR A 214 4.23 -11.62 -10.99
C TYR A 214 3.77 -10.22 -11.44
N PHE A 215 4.44 -9.18 -10.97
CA PHE A 215 4.12 -7.80 -11.30
C PHE A 215 4.34 -7.53 -12.80
N ASN A 216 3.37 -6.90 -13.46
CA ASN A 216 3.46 -6.55 -14.86
C ASN A 216 2.67 -5.26 -15.15
N TYR A 217 2.83 -4.74 -16.37
CA TYR A 217 2.15 -3.51 -16.79
C TYR A 217 0.63 -3.64 -16.86
N TYR A 218 0.10 -4.84 -17.18
CA TYR A 218 -1.34 -5.11 -17.20
C TYR A 218 -1.97 -4.80 -15.84
N LYS A 219 -1.39 -5.32 -14.75
CA LYS A 219 -1.89 -5.12 -13.39
C LYS A 219 -1.88 -3.66 -12.97
N VAL A 220 -0.82 -2.93 -13.32
CA VAL A 220 -0.72 -1.49 -13.03
C VAL A 220 -1.82 -0.72 -13.75
N GLN A 221 -1.99 -0.97 -15.06
CA GLN A 221 -3.02 -0.30 -15.84
C GLN A 221 -4.42 -0.64 -15.33
N TYR A 222 -4.71 -1.92 -15.05
CA TYR A 222 -6.02 -2.35 -14.53
C TYR A 222 -6.33 -1.64 -13.21
N GLY A 223 -5.40 -1.67 -12.24
CA GLY A 223 -5.56 -0.97 -10.97
C GLY A 223 -5.71 0.54 -11.14
N THR A 224 -5.05 1.14 -12.13
CA THR A 224 -5.17 2.57 -12.46
C THR A 224 -6.57 2.92 -12.92
N LEU A 225 -7.13 2.12 -13.82
CA LEU A 225 -8.50 2.31 -14.31
C LEU A 225 -9.49 2.19 -13.16
N CYS A 226 -9.38 1.14 -12.33
CA CYS A 226 -10.24 0.99 -11.15
C CYS A 226 -10.20 2.21 -10.22
N ILE A 227 -9.01 2.74 -9.89
CA ILE A 227 -8.88 3.86 -8.93
C ILE A 227 -9.40 5.18 -9.52
N ARG A 228 -9.18 5.40 -10.83
CA ARG A 228 -9.49 6.66 -11.50
C ARG A 228 -10.92 6.75 -12.01
N GLU A 229 -11.49 5.62 -12.42
CA GLU A 229 -12.76 5.58 -13.13
C GLU A 229 -13.91 5.05 -12.25
N ASN A 230 -13.65 4.17 -11.27
CA ASN A 230 -14.69 3.70 -10.36
C ASN A 230 -14.85 4.69 -9.19
N PRO A 231 -16.04 5.31 -9.00
CA PRO A 231 -16.26 6.28 -7.93
C PRO A 231 -16.02 5.69 -6.54
N GLY A 232 -15.21 6.38 -5.73
CA GLY A 232 -14.93 5.97 -4.34
C GLY A 232 -13.98 4.77 -4.21
N CYS A 233 -13.35 4.33 -5.30
CA CYS A 233 -12.40 3.23 -5.26
C CYS A 233 -11.20 3.56 -4.36
N LEU A 234 -10.92 2.68 -3.40
CA LEU A 234 -9.86 2.87 -2.41
C LEU A 234 -8.52 2.36 -2.93
N PHE A 235 -7.44 3.08 -2.64
CA PHE A 235 -6.08 2.56 -2.79
C PHE A 235 -5.51 2.15 -1.43
N ILE A 236 -5.13 0.87 -1.30
CA ILE A 236 -4.62 0.29 -0.06
C ILE A 236 -3.25 -0.34 -0.32
N ALA A 237 -2.22 0.10 0.38
CA ALA A 237 -0.87 -0.47 0.31
C ALA A 237 -0.53 -1.25 1.59
N THR A 238 -0.12 -2.52 1.45
CA THR A 238 0.22 -3.41 2.58
C THR A 238 1.47 -2.99 3.37
N ASN A 239 2.39 -2.21 2.80
CA ASN A 239 3.45 -1.46 3.51
C ASN A 239 4.28 -0.61 2.52
N ARG A 240 5.38 -0.05 3.04
CA ARG A 240 6.30 0.87 2.40
C ARG A 240 7.72 0.47 2.76
N ASP A 241 8.11 -0.76 2.44
CA ASP A 241 9.48 -1.22 2.68
C ASP A 241 10.26 -1.18 1.38
N ALA A 242 11.37 -0.43 1.35
CA ALA A 242 12.17 -0.16 0.14
C ALA A 242 12.93 -1.40 -0.33
N VAL A 243 13.28 -2.25 0.62
CA VAL A 243 13.98 -3.51 0.44
C VAL A 243 13.23 -4.64 1.15
N THR A 244 13.51 -5.87 0.76
CA THR A 244 13.02 -7.09 1.40
C THR A 244 14.11 -8.15 1.39
N HIS A 245 14.08 -9.09 2.34
CA HIS A 245 15.09 -10.14 2.49
C HIS A 245 14.50 -11.50 2.08
N LEU A 246 14.43 -11.76 0.76
CA LEU A 246 13.87 -13.01 0.22
C LEU A 246 14.84 -14.18 0.29
N THR A 247 16.14 -13.90 0.34
CA THR A 247 17.21 -14.88 0.50
C THR A 247 18.18 -14.40 1.59
N ASP A 248 18.98 -15.31 2.13
CA ASP A 248 20.02 -14.98 3.11
C ASP A 248 21.22 -14.23 2.49
N ALA A 249 21.35 -14.25 1.16
CA ALA A 249 22.51 -13.74 0.44
C ALA A 249 22.48 -12.23 0.11
N GLN A 250 21.31 -11.61 -0.07
CA GLN A 250 21.22 -10.21 -0.48
C GLN A 250 19.88 -9.55 -0.15
N GLU A 251 19.86 -8.22 -0.21
CA GLU A 251 18.64 -7.42 -0.24
C GLU A 251 18.01 -7.42 -1.62
N TRP A 252 16.69 -7.45 -1.66
CA TRP A 252 15.90 -7.42 -2.89
C TRP A 252 14.99 -6.19 -2.90
N ALA A 253 14.55 -5.78 -4.09
CA ALA A 253 13.59 -4.68 -4.24
C ALA A 253 12.32 -4.96 -3.41
N GLY A 254 12.07 -4.11 -2.42
CA GLY A 254 10.91 -4.21 -1.55
C GLY A 254 9.65 -3.64 -2.19
N LYS A 255 8.54 -3.76 -1.45
CA LYS A 255 7.21 -3.34 -1.89
C LYS A 255 7.11 -1.85 -2.23
N TRP A 256 7.93 -0.98 -1.66
CA TRP A 256 7.97 0.45 -1.99
C TRP A 256 8.27 0.71 -3.46
N TRP A 257 9.05 -0.14 -4.14
CA TRP A 257 9.30 0.04 -5.57
C TRP A 257 8.02 -0.07 -6.40
N ILE A 258 7.09 -0.91 -5.93
CA ILE A 258 5.76 -1.07 -6.50
C ILE A 258 4.86 0.07 -6.00
N ASN A 259 4.75 0.23 -4.68
CA ASN A 259 3.80 1.13 -4.01
C ASN A 259 4.11 2.62 -4.19
N GLY A 260 5.38 3.01 -4.15
CA GLY A 260 5.78 4.42 -4.22
C GLY A 260 5.68 4.99 -5.60
N ARG A 261 5.97 4.17 -6.61
CA ARG A 261 5.65 4.50 -7.98
C ARG A 261 4.14 4.47 -8.18
N CYS A 262 3.42 3.43 -7.76
CA CYS A 262 1.95 3.37 -7.78
C CYS A 262 1.29 4.64 -7.21
N ASN A 263 1.72 5.09 -6.03
CA ASN A 263 1.20 6.30 -5.41
C ASN A 263 1.52 7.58 -6.22
N SER A 264 2.54 7.58 -7.08
CA SER A 264 2.77 8.66 -8.07
C SER A 264 2.03 8.47 -9.40
N TRP A 265 1.60 7.25 -9.74
CA TRP A 265 0.78 6.98 -10.92
C TRP A 265 -0.72 7.24 -10.67
N PHE A 266 -1.15 7.08 -9.41
CA PHE A 266 -2.56 7.19 -9.01
C PHE A 266 -2.97 8.58 -8.49
N ASN A 267 -2.01 9.51 -8.26
CA ASN A 267 -2.28 10.92 -7.91
C ASN A 267 -1.88 11.83 -9.07
#